data_AF-A0AAD5WKA2-F1
#
_entry.id   AF-A0AAD5WKA2-F1
#
_cell.length_a   1.000
_cell.length_b   1.000
_cell.length_c   1.000
_cell.angle_alpha   90.00
_cell.angle_beta   90.00
_cell.angle_gamma   90.00
#
_symmetry.space_group_name_H-M   'P 1'
#
loop_
_entity.id
_entity.type
_entity.pdbx_description
1 polymer ?
#
loop_
_entity_poly.entity_id
_entity_poly.type
_entity_poly.pdbx_seq_one_letter_code
_entity_poly.pdbx_strand_id
1 'polypeptide(L)'
;MGAYHTLDLEPNRKFTLEKSEWDTIDLERLDVALDPANQADVAAVVLHEGLAHVCLLTPAMTLVRAKIDMQIPRKRKGLTSHHEKGIQRFLDAVSAAFLRHVELQYSKMCTYC
;
A
#
# COMPACT_ATOMS: atom_id res chain seq x y z
N MET A 1 -27.81 24.42 -22.42
CA MET A 1 -27.10 24.46 -21.12
C MET A 1 -27.70 23.37 -20.24
N GLY A 2 -26.87 22.56 -19.59
CA GLY A 2 -27.33 21.32 -18.92
C GLY A 2 -26.74 20.03 -19.52
N ALA A 3 -25.59 20.11 -20.18
CA ALA A 3 -24.84 18.92 -20.59
C ALA A 3 -24.03 18.41 -19.40
N TYR A 4 -24.15 17.12 -19.11
CA TYR A 4 -23.31 16.47 -18.11
C TYR A 4 -21.89 16.33 -18.66
N HIS A 5 -20.91 16.68 -17.83
CA HIS A 5 -19.50 16.52 -18.13
C HIS A 5 -18.82 15.85 -16.95
N THR A 6 -17.90 14.94 -17.24
CA THR A 6 -17.01 14.35 -16.25
C THR A 6 -15.71 15.12 -16.31
N LEU A 7 -15.28 15.67 -15.17
CA LEU A 7 -14.00 16.34 -15.05
C LEU A 7 -13.01 15.39 -14.37
N ASP A 8 -11.97 14.99 -15.10
CA ASP A 8 -10.86 14.22 -14.54
C ASP A 8 -9.83 15.18 -13.90
N LEU A 9 -9.49 14.93 -12.63
CA LEU A 9 -8.49 15.72 -11.91
C LEU A 9 -7.09 15.20 -12.23
N GLU A 10 -6.27 16.06 -12.82
CA GLU A 10 -4.88 15.75 -13.16
C GLU A 10 -3.92 16.20 -12.04
N PRO A 11 -2.86 15.42 -11.73
CA PRO A 11 -1.81 15.85 -10.82
C PRO A 11 -1.18 17.17 -11.30
N ASN A 12 -0.90 18.09 -10.38
CA ASN A 12 -0.31 19.42 -10.64
C ASN A 12 -1.18 20.41 -11.45
N ARG A 13 -2.45 20.07 -11.73
CA ARG A 13 -3.39 21.01 -12.33
C ARG A 13 -4.19 21.72 -11.25
N LYS A 14 -4.20 23.06 -11.29
CA LYS A 14 -5.02 23.86 -10.37
C LYS A 14 -6.49 23.70 -10.71
N PHE A 15 -7.31 23.49 -9.69
CA PHE A 15 -8.77 23.48 -9.79
C PHE A 15 -9.36 24.34 -8.67
N THR A 16 -10.60 24.80 -8.86
CA THR A 16 -11.34 25.61 -7.88
C THR A 16 -12.57 24.82 -7.45
N LEU A 17 -12.79 24.72 -6.14
CA LEU A 17 -14.00 24.14 -5.57
C LEU A 17 -14.90 25.25 -5.03
N GLU A 18 -16.17 25.21 -5.38
CA GLU A 18 -17.19 26.11 -4.85
C GLU A 18 -18.22 25.26 -4.09
N LYS A 19 -18.47 25.62 -2.83
CA LYS A 19 -19.49 25.03 -1.97
C LYS A 19 -20.29 26.16 -1.34
N SER A 20 -21.60 25.97 -1.17
CA SER A 20 -22.50 26.99 -0.60
C SER A 20 -22.18 27.31 0.86
N GLU A 21 -21.68 26.32 1.61
CA GLU A 21 -21.33 26.43 3.02
C GLU A 21 -20.11 25.55 3.32
N TRP A 22 -19.14 26.12 4.03
CA TRP A 22 -17.92 25.43 4.45
C TRP A 22 -17.97 25.22 5.96
N ASP A 23 -17.86 23.96 6.38
CA ASP A 23 -17.87 23.61 7.80
C ASP A 23 -16.44 23.58 8.35
N THR A 24 -16.30 23.63 9.67
CA THR A 24 -14.98 23.54 10.33
C THR A 24 -14.25 22.23 9.98
N ILE A 25 -14.97 21.13 9.83
CA ILE A 25 -14.42 19.82 9.42
C ILE A 25 -13.85 19.87 7.99
N ASP A 26 -14.47 20.64 7.09
CA ASP A 26 -14.00 20.76 5.71
C ASP A 26 -12.67 21.51 5.65
N LEU A 27 -12.54 22.57 6.47
CA LEU A 27 -11.30 23.34 6.60
C LEU A 27 -10.19 22.52 7.25
N GLU A 28 -10.49 21.77 8.31
CA GLU A 28 -9.52 20.87 8.96
C GLU A 28 -8.99 19.79 7.99
N ARG A 29 -9.86 19.22 7.16
CA ARG A 29 -9.43 18.24 6.13
C ARG A 29 -8.57 18.87 5.05
N LEU A 30 -8.87 20.11 4.65
CA LEU A 30 -8.06 20.86 3.70
C LEU A 30 -6.67 21.12 4.27
N ASP A 31 -6.58 21.53 5.53
CA ASP A 31 -5.29 21.77 6.22
C ASP A 31 -4.45 20.50 6.31
N VAL A 32 -5.06 19.36 6.64
CA VAL A 32 -4.36 18.05 6.67
C VAL A 32 -3.88 17.64 5.28
N ALA A 33 -4.66 17.89 4.22
CA ALA A 33 -4.27 17.57 2.85
C ALA A 33 -3.15 18.48 2.31
N LEU A 34 -3.06 19.71 2.82
CA LEU A 34 -2.04 20.69 2.46
C LEU A 34 -0.71 20.47 3.17
N ASP A 35 -0.66 19.71 4.26
CA ASP A 35 0.57 19.44 5.01
C ASP A 35 1.41 18.31 4.37
N PRO A 36 2.55 18.62 3.72
CA PRO A 36 3.42 17.62 3.10
C PRO A 36 4.19 16.80 4.15
N ALA A 37 4.28 17.24 5.41
CA ALA A 37 5.03 16.53 6.45
C ALA A 37 4.34 15.25 6.91
N ASN A 38 3.01 15.18 6.76
CA ASN A 38 2.20 14.01 7.09
C ASN A 38 2.19 12.94 6.00
N GLN A 39 2.73 13.18 4.80
CA GLN A 39 2.81 12.18 3.72
C GLN A 39 3.91 11.12 3.93
N ALA A 40 4.21 10.76 5.18
CA ALA A 40 5.13 9.67 5.46
C ALA A 40 4.40 8.34 5.26
N ASP A 41 4.63 7.72 4.11
CA ASP A 41 4.08 6.40 3.81
C ASP A 41 4.78 5.32 4.63
N VAL A 42 4.01 4.53 5.38
CA VAL A 42 4.53 3.38 6.13
C VAL A 42 4.34 2.13 5.27
N ALA A 43 5.42 1.41 5.02
CA ALA A 43 5.34 0.12 4.35
C ALA A 43 5.12 -1.00 5.38
N ALA A 44 4.10 -1.83 5.14
CA ALA A 44 3.79 -2.99 5.97
C ALA A 44 3.75 -4.25 5.10
N VAL A 45 4.34 -5.34 5.60
CA VAL A 45 4.26 -6.65 4.94
C VAL A 45 3.62 -7.61 5.92
N VAL A 46 2.47 -8.16 5.55
CA VAL A 46 1.77 -9.19 6.33
C VAL A 46 2.10 -10.55 5.75
N LEU A 47 2.67 -11.43 6.58
CA LEU A 47 3.16 -12.74 6.17
C LEU A 47 2.32 -13.86 6.80
N HIS A 48 1.89 -14.80 5.97
CA HIS A 48 1.27 -16.05 6.38
C HIS A 48 1.88 -17.22 5.59
N GLU A 49 1.70 -18.45 6.07
CA GLU A 49 2.21 -19.63 5.37
C GLU A 49 1.57 -19.75 3.97
N GLY A 50 2.34 -19.37 2.95
CA GLY A 50 1.92 -19.38 1.55
C GLY A 50 1.15 -18.16 1.08
N LEU A 51 0.99 -17.12 1.91
CA LEU A 51 0.31 -15.89 1.52
C LEU A 51 1.03 -14.67 2.08
N ALA A 52 1.33 -13.69 1.24
CA ALA A 52 1.88 -12.41 1.69
C ALA A 52 1.15 -11.24 1.04
N HIS A 53 0.99 -10.17 1.82
CA HIS A 53 0.46 -8.89 1.35
C HIS A 53 1.47 -7.80 1.62
N VAL A 54 1.84 -7.07 0.56
CA VAL A 54 2.66 -5.86 0.64
C VAL A 54 1.71 -4.67 0.59
N CYS A 55 1.65 -3.94 1.69
CA CYS A 55 0.75 -2.81 1.90
C CYS A 55 1.55 -1.52 2.05
N LEU A 56 1.08 -0.46 1.40
CA LEU A 56 1.51 0.91 1.64
C LEU A 56 0.42 1.61 2.44
N LEU A 57 0.75 2.04 3.64
CA LEU A 57 -0.13 2.77 4.53
C LEU A 57 0.16 4.26 4.34
N THR A 58 -0.74 4.95 3.66
CA THR A 58 -0.76 6.41 3.67
C THR A 58 -1.70 6.86 4.79
N PRO A 59 -1.58 8.11 5.30
CA PRO A 59 -2.47 8.61 6.35
C PRO A 59 -3.96 8.56 5.99
N ALA A 60 -4.27 8.64 4.70
CA ALA A 60 -5.64 8.66 4.19
C ALA A 60 -6.14 7.28 3.73
N MET A 61 -5.25 6.36 3.33
CA MET A 61 -5.65 5.08 2.75
C MET A 61 -4.60 3.98 2.91
N THR A 62 -5.09 2.75 3.00
CA THR A 62 -4.26 1.55 2.94
C THR A 62 -4.31 0.95 1.54
N LEU A 63 -3.19 0.93 0.84
CA LEU A 63 -3.07 0.39 -0.51
C LEU A 63 -2.33 -0.94 -0.51
N VAL A 64 -3.01 -2.02 -0.91
CA VAL A 64 -2.36 -3.30 -1.18
C VAL A 64 -1.68 -3.23 -2.56
N ARG A 65 -0.35 -3.23 -2.58
CA ARG A 65 0.44 -3.13 -3.82
C ARG A 65 0.72 -4.48 -4.45
N ALA A 66 0.92 -5.51 -3.63
CA ALA A 66 1.16 -6.86 -4.12
C ALA A 66 0.51 -7.89 -3.20
N LYS A 67 -0.08 -8.92 -3.82
CA LYS A 67 -0.51 -10.15 -3.18
C LYS A 67 0.30 -11.30 -3.75
N ILE A 68 0.96 -12.06 -2.89
CA ILE A 68 1.73 -13.24 -3.27
C ILE A 68 1.04 -14.44 -2.66
N ASP A 69 0.59 -15.35 -3.51
CA ASP A 69 -0.08 -16.59 -3.13
C ASP A 69 0.72 -17.75 -3.72
N MET A 70 1.34 -18.54 -2.84
CA MET A 70 2.17 -19.68 -3.20
C MET A 70 1.85 -20.84 -2.27
N GLN A 71 1.48 -21.99 -2.84
CA GLN A 71 1.25 -23.19 -2.04
C GLN A 71 2.57 -23.76 -1.50
N ILE A 72 2.79 -23.64 -0.19
CA ILE A 72 3.93 -24.24 0.50
C ILE A 72 3.58 -25.69 0.86
N PRO A 73 4.40 -26.69 0.44
CA PRO A 73 4.17 -28.08 0.81
C PRO A 73 4.24 -28.27 2.33
N ARG A 74 3.24 -28.95 2.93
CA ARG A 74 3.23 -29.24 4.37
C ARG A 74 4.41 -30.13 4.76
N LYS A 75 4.97 -29.90 5.96
CA LYS A 75 6.01 -30.77 6.54
C LYS A 75 5.50 -32.22 6.61
N ARG A 76 6.14 -33.14 5.88
CA ARG A 76 5.94 -34.59 5.99
C ARG A 76 7.22 -35.26 6.50
N LYS A 77 7.08 -36.25 7.38
CA LYS A 77 8.22 -37.07 7.85
C LYS A 77 8.89 -37.72 6.64
N GLY A 78 10.17 -37.39 6.42
CA GLY A 78 11.00 -37.93 5.33
C GLY A 78 11.23 -36.99 4.12
N LEU A 79 10.48 -35.89 3.98
CA LEU A 79 10.56 -34.99 2.81
C LEU A 79 10.74 -33.50 3.18
N THR A 80 11.57 -33.22 4.19
CA THR A 80 11.82 -31.86 4.71
C THR A 80 12.45 -30.91 3.68
N SER A 81 13.23 -31.43 2.72
CA SER A 81 13.93 -30.61 1.72
C SER A 81 13.00 -29.85 0.77
N HIS A 82 11.83 -30.41 0.43
CA HIS A 82 10.87 -29.73 -0.47
C HIS A 82 10.15 -28.56 0.22
N HIS A 83 9.90 -28.68 1.52
CA HIS A 83 9.30 -27.62 2.32
C HIS A 83 10.24 -26.41 2.45
N GLU A 84 11.52 -26.67 2.75
CA GLU A 84 12.54 -25.64 2.90
C GLU A 84 12.78 -24.87 1.58
N LYS A 85 12.86 -25.58 0.45
CA LYS A 85 12.92 -24.96 -0.89
C LYS A 85 11.65 -24.16 -1.23
N GLY A 86 10.49 -24.60 -0.78
CA GLY A 86 9.22 -23.90 -0.97
C GLY A 86 9.17 -22.57 -0.21
N ILE A 87 9.62 -22.57 1.05
CA ILE A 87 9.73 -21.36 1.88
C ILE A 87 10.76 -20.40 1.28
N GLN A 88 11.92 -20.89 0.85
CA GLN A 88 12.96 -20.03 0.29
C GLN A 88 12.46 -19.28 -0.96
N ARG A 89 11.76 -19.99 -1.86
CA ARG A 89 11.13 -19.36 -3.04
C ARG A 89 10.05 -18.35 -2.67
N PHE A 90 9.28 -18.61 -1.62
CA PHE A 90 8.27 -17.68 -1.13
C PHE A 90 8.91 -16.40 -0.59
N LEU A 91 9.97 -16.51 0.22
CA LEU A 91 10.70 -15.36 0.75
C LEU A 91 11.38 -14.55 -0.36
N ASP A 92 11.95 -15.21 -1.38
CA ASP A 92 12.51 -14.54 -2.56
C ASP A 92 11.45 -13.77 -3.35
N ALA A 93 10.24 -14.34 -3.49
CA ALA A 93 9.13 -13.65 -4.15
C ALA A 93 8.65 -12.43 -3.36
N VAL A 94 8.60 -12.53 -2.03
CA VAL A 94 8.24 -11.41 -1.13
C VAL A 94 9.28 -10.31 -1.18
N SER A 95 10.57 -10.64 -1.06
CA SER A 95 11.64 -9.64 -1.09
C SER A 95 11.69 -8.90 -2.43
N ALA A 96 11.52 -9.62 -3.55
CA ALA A 96 11.43 -9.01 -4.87
C ALA A 96 10.21 -8.10 -5.02
N ALA A 97 9.04 -8.50 -4.51
CA ALA A 97 7.84 -7.65 -4.54
C ALA A 97 7.99 -6.41 -3.66
N PHE A 98 8.59 -6.56 -2.48
CA PHE A 98 8.86 -5.46 -1.56
C PHE A 98 9.78 -4.43 -2.22
N LEU A 99 10.90 -4.85 -2.81
CA LEU A 99 11.84 -3.94 -3.49
C LEU A 99 11.23 -3.24 -4.70
N ARG A 100 10.27 -3.85 -5.40
CA ARG A 100 9.58 -3.22 -6.54
C ARG A 100 8.55 -2.18 -6.14
N HIS A 101 7.92 -2.34 -4.98
CA HIS A 101 6.76 -1.54 -4.58
C HIS A 101 7.03 -0.56 -3.44
N VAL A 102 8.15 -0.69 -2.75
CA VAL A 102 8.54 0.17 -1.64
C VAL A 102 9.76 0.98 -2.04
N GLU A 103 9.56 2.26 -2.33
CA GLU A 103 10.65 3.23 -2.46
C GLU A 103 11.18 3.58 -1.07
N LEU A 104 12.34 3.01 -0.72
CA LEU A 104 12.99 3.14 0.59
C LEU A 104 13.38 4.60 0.95
N GLN A 105 13.23 5.55 0.03
CA GLN A 105 13.49 6.97 0.31
C GLN A 105 12.41 7.64 1.19
N TYR A 106 11.16 7.14 1.17
CA TYR A 106 10.04 7.76 1.89
C TYR A 106 9.53 6.94 3.08
N SER A 107 9.87 5.64 3.17
CA SER A 107 9.32 4.76 4.21
C SER A 107 10.04 4.92 5.55
N LYS A 108 9.38 5.53 6.54
CA LYS A 108 9.97 5.80 7.86
C LYS A 108 10.11 4.57 8.78
N MET A 109 9.36 3.50 8.53
CA MET A 109 9.33 2.32 9.40
C MET A 109 8.82 1.08 8.65
N CYS A 110 9.56 -0.03 8.71
CA CYS A 110 9.11 -1.34 8.22
C CYS A 110 8.68 -2.19 9.42
N THR A 111 7.40 -2.50 9.51
CA THR A 111 6.87 -3.41 10.54
C THR A 111 6.57 -4.74 9.89
N TYR A 112 7.22 -5.81 10.33
CA TYR A 112 6.92 -7.19 9.95
C TYR A 112 5.83 -7.71 10.89
N CYS A 113 4.69 -8.16 10.35
CA CYS A 113 3.61 -8.78 11.11
C CYS A 113 3.24 -10.15 10.52
#